data_AF-A0A444R4G2-F1
#
_entry.id   AF-A0A444R4G2-F1
#
_cell.length_a   1.000
_cell.length_b   1.000
_cell.length_c   1.000
_cell.angle_alpha   90.00
_cell.angle_beta   90.00
_cell.angle_gamma   90.00
#
_symmetry.space_group_name_H-M   'P 1'
#
loop_
_entity.id
_entity.type
_entity.pdbx_description
1 polymer ?
#
loop_
_entity_poly.entity_id
_entity_poly.type
_entity_poly.pdbx_seq_one_letter_code
_entity_poly.pdbx_strand_id
1 'polypeptide(L)'
;MQRRDFLKYSVALGVASALPLWSRAVFAAERPTLPIPDLLTTDARNRIQLTIGAGQSTFGGKTATTWGYNGNLLGPAVKLQRGKAVTVDIYNQLTEETTLHWHGLEVPGEVDGGPQGIIPPGGKRSVTLNVDQPAATCWFHPHQHGKTGRQVAMGLAGLVVIEDDEILKLMLPKQWGIDDVPVIVQDKKFNADGQIDYQLDVMTAAVGWFGDTLLTNGAIYPQHAAPRGWLRLRLLNGCNARSLNFATSDNRPLYVIASDGGLLPEPVKVNELPVLMGERFEVLVEVN
;
A
#
# COMPACT_ATOMS: atom_id res chain seq x y z
N MET A 1 -15.80 22.07 -68.79
CA MET A 1 -16.13 21.31 -67.57
C MET A 1 -16.63 19.93 -67.95
N GLN A 2 -15.75 18.94 -67.86
CA GLN A 2 -16.01 17.54 -68.23
C GLN A 2 -16.32 16.70 -66.99
N ARG A 3 -17.28 15.78 -67.13
CA ARG A 3 -17.85 14.90 -66.09
C ARG A 3 -16.88 13.88 -65.46
N ARG A 4 -15.55 14.03 -65.58
CA ARG A 4 -14.55 13.05 -65.09
C ARG A 4 -13.73 13.50 -63.87
N ASP A 5 -13.88 14.74 -63.42
CA ASP A 5 -13.10 15.27 -62.28
C ASP A 5 -13.86 15.28 -60.95
N PHE A 6 -15.16 14.93 -60.95
CA PHE A 6 -16.00 14.94 -59.74
C PHE A 6 -15.82 13.69 -58.86
N LEU A 7 -15.34 12.57 -59.43
CA LEU A 7 -15.16 11.30 -58.71
C LEU A 7 -13.78 11.12 -58.05
N LYS A 8 -12.84 12.04 -58.29
CA LYS A 8 -11.49 11.97 -57.69
C LYS A 8 -11.37 12.67 -56.33
N TYR A 9 -12.36 13.47 -55.93
CA TYR A 9 -12.34 14.21 -54.66
C TYR A 9 -13.25 13.63 -53.58
N SER A 10 -13.88 12.46 -53.79
CA SER A 10 -14.87 11.88 -52.87
C SER A 10 -14.30 10.82 -51.91
N VAL A 11 -13.01 10.46 -51.98
CA VAL A 11 -12.43 9.33 -51.22
C VAL A 11 -11.56 9.75 -50.03
N ALA A 12 -11.31 11.05 -49.81
CA ALA A 12 -10.41 11.52 -48.76
C ALA A 12 -11.07 11.94 -47.44
N LEU A 13 -12.35 11.61 -47.19
CA LEU A 13 -13.11 12.09 -46.02
C LEU A 13 -13.79 10.99 -45.18
N GLY A 14 -13.26 9.77 -45.18
CA GLY A 14 -13.97 8.61 -44.63
C GLY A 14 -13.19 7.63 -43.75
N VAL A 15 -12.07 8.00 -43.12
CA VAL A 15 -11.35 7.09 -42.19
C VAL A 15 -10.84 7.80 -40.92
N ALA A 16 -11.61 8.75 -40.38
CA ALA A 16 -11.30 9.39 -39.09
C ALA A 16 -12.27 9.00 -37.95
N SER A 17 -13.20 8.06 -38.18
CA SER A 17 -14.28 7.75 -37.24
C SER A 17 -14.45 6.24 -37.00
N ALA A 18 -13.36 5.53 -36.76
CA ALA A 18 -13.40 4.14 -36.30
C ALA A 18 -12.47 3.89 -35.10
N LEU A 19 -12.30 4.90 -34.24
CA LEU A 19 -11.97 4.60 -32.85
C LEU A 19 -13.29 4.27 -32.14
N PRO A 20 -13.48 3.02 -31.71
CA PRO A 20 -14.72 2.63 -31.07
C PRO A 20 -14.95 3.47 -29.79
N LEU A 21 -16.19 3.92 -29.58
CA LEU A 21 -16.57 4.88 -28.53
C LEU A 21 -16.28 4.39 -27.10
N TRP A 22 -16.11 3.09 -26.88
CA TRP A 22 -15.64 2.52 -25.61
C TRP A 22 -14.21 2.95 -25.23
N SER A 23 -13.36 3.27 -26.21
CA SER A 23 -11.98 3.70 -25.94
C SER A 23 -11.96 5.08 -25.28
N ARG A 24 -12.83 6.00 -25.71
CA ARG A 24 -12.96 7.33 -25.13
C ARG A 24 -13.63 7.34 -23.75
N ALA A 25 -14.54 6.41 -23.48
CA ALA A 25 -15.17 6.30 -22.17
C ALA A 25 -14.20 5.82 -21.08
N VAL A 26 -13.22 4.97 -21.43
CA VAL A 26 -12.16 4.54 -20.49
C VAL A 26 -11.14 5.66 -20.21
N PHE A 27 -10.96 6.61 -21.14
CA PHE A 27 -10.09 7.79 -20.94
C PHE A 27 -10.80 8.98 -20.28
N ALA A 28 -12.13 8.94 -20.09
CA ALA A 28 -12.92 10.07 -19.59
C ALA A 28 -13.31 9.97 -18.11
N ALA A 29 -13.15 8.81 -17.46
CA ALA A 29 -13.29 8.73 -16.01
C ALA A 29 -12.00 9.23 -15.34
N GLU A 30 -12.06 10.33 -14.60
CA GLU A 30 -10.95 10.75 -13.74
C GLU A 30 -10.65 9.62 -12.75
N ARG A 31 -9.38 9.16 -12.72
CA ARG A 31 -8.94 8.17 -11.73
C ARG A 31 -9.05 8.79 -10.33
N PRO A 32 -9.40 8.02 -9.28
CA PRO A 32 -9.38 8.55 -7.92
C PRO A 32 -7.95 8.99 -7.57
N THR A 33 -7.80 10.03 -6.75
CA THR A 33 -6.48 10.38 -6.21
C THR A 33 -5.98 9.23 -5.34
N LEU A 34 -4.67 9.01 -5.34
CA LEU A 34 -4.02 8.02 -4.48
C LEU A 34 -4.30 8.37 -3.01
N PRO A 35 -4.95 7.50 -2.23
CA PRO A 35 -5.10 7.73 -0.80
C PRO A 35 -3.74 7.78 -0.13
N ILE A 36 -3.48 8.80 0.68
CA ILE A 36 -2.24 8.95 1.44
C ILE A 36 -2.54 8.61 2.90
N PRO A 37 -1.96 7.53 3.47
CA PRO A 37 -2.01 7.27 4.90
C PRO A 37 -1.51 8.45 5.72
N ASP A 38 -2.20 8.77 6.82
CA ASP A 38 -1.74 9.80 7.75
C ASP A 38 -0.38 9.40 8.33
N LEU A 39 0.57 10.34 8.36
CA LEU A 39 1.87 10.17 9.00
C LEU A 39 1.73 10.48 10.50
N LEU A 40 1.53 9.44 11.30
CA LEU A 40 1.15 9.53 12.70
C LEU A 40 2.38 9.61 13.60
N THR A 41 2.48 10.70 14.37
CA THR A 41 3.51 10.92 15.39
C THR A 41 2.94 10.82 16.80
N THR A 42 3.82 10.81 17.80
CA THR A 42 3.45 10.79 19.22
C THR A 42 2.75 12.08 19.67
N ASP A 43 1.81 11.94 20.60
CA ASP A 43 1.25 13.05 21.36
C ASP A 43 2.24 13.59 22.42
N ALA A 44 1.82 14.61 23.18
CA ALA A 44 2.64 15.22 24.24
C ALA A 44 3.00 14.26 25.40
N ARG A 45 2.32 13.11 25.51
CA ARG A 45 2.60 12.05 26.50
C ARG A 45 3.45 10.93 25.89
N ASN A 46 4.02 11.16 24.71
CA ASN A 46 4.79 10.19 23.96
C ASN A 46 3.98 8.92 23.58
N ARG A 47 2.68 9.11 23.32
CA ARG A 47 1.74 8.03 22.99
C ARG A 47 1.21 8.14 21.57
N ILE A 48 1.02 6.99 20.94
CA ILE A 48 0.30 6.82 19.68
C ILE A 48 -0.92 5.93 19.96
N GLN A 49 -2.06 6.28 19.39
CA GLN A 49 -3.28 5.47 19.50
C GLN A 49 -3.58 4.77 18.17
N LEU A 50 -3.79 3.46 18.23
CA LEU A 50 -4.30 2.65 17.13
C LEU A 50 -5.60 1.96 17.55
N THR A 51 -6.68 2.21 16.82
CA THR A 51 -7.97 1.54 16.98
C THR A 51 -8.17 0.59 15.81
N ILE A 52 -8.31 -0.70 16.11
CA ILE A 52 -8.61 -1.76 15.16
C ILE A 52 -10.13 -1.88 15.08
N GLY A 53 -10.72 -1.74 13.90
CA GLY A 53 -12.17 -1.75 13.77
C GLY A 53 -12.67 -2.21 12.41
N ALA A 54 -13.96 -2.54 12.36
CA ALA A 54 -14.67 -2.83 11.14
C ALA A 54 -15.43 -1.58 10.66
N GLY A 55 -15.45 -1.38 9.35
CA GLY A 55 -16.16 -0.32 8.66
C GLY A 55 -16.60 -0.76 7.27
N GLN A 56 -16.84 0.21 6.39
CA GLN A 56 -17.25 -0.04 5.01
C GLN A 56 -16.33 0.71 4.06
N SER A 57 -15.99 0.08 2.94
CA SER A 57 -15.25 0.67 1.81
C SER A 57 -15.97 0.38 0.50
N THR A 58 -15.72 1.19 -0.52
CA THR A 58 -16.35 1.01 -1.85
C THR A 58 -15.31 0.61 -2.88
N PHE A 59 -15.55 -0.49 -3.59
CA PHE A 59 -14.72 -0.99 -4.68
C PHE A 59 -15.58 -1.17 -5.93
N GLY A 60 -15.25 -0.49 -7.03
CA GLY A 60 -16.00 -0.58 -8.28
C GLY A 60 -17.49 -0.24 -8.14
N GLY A 61 -17.84 0.69 -7.23
CA GLY A 61 -19.22 1.09 -6.95
C GLY A 61 -20.00 0.16 -6.01
N LYS A 62 -19.39 -0.94 -5.53
CA LYS A 62 -19.99 -1.84 -4.53
C LYS A 62 -19.36 -1.63 -3.16
N THR A 63 -20.20 -1.62 -2.13
CA THR A 63 -19.75 -1.46 -0.75
C THR A 63 -19.43 -2.83 -0.12
N ALA A 64 -18.29 -2.91 0.56
CA ALA A 64 -17.78 -4.10 1.22
C ALA A 64 -17.47 -3.80 2.69
N THR A 65 -17.74 -4.77 3.57
CA THR A 65 -17.23 -4.71 4.94
C THR A 65 -15.72 -4.87 4.91
N THR A 66 -15.00 -3.92 5.49
CA THR A 66 -13.54 -3.88 5.56
C THR A 66 -13.08 -3.57 6.97
N TRP A 67 -11.84 -3.92 7.28
CA TRP A 67 -11.23 -3.61 8.56
C TRP A 67 -10.04 -2.69 8.39
N GLY A 68 -9.82 -1.80 9.36
CA GLY A 68 -8.71 -0.88 9.35
C GLY A 68 -8.19 -0.53 10.74
N TYR A 69 -7.02 0.10 10.74
CA TYR A 69 -6.42 0.80 11.87
C TYR A 69 -6.71 2.29 11.73
N ASN A 70 -7.37 2.90 12.73
CA ASN A 70 -7.80 4.32 12.70
C ASN A 70 -8.66 4.70 11.47
N GLY A 71 -9.38 3.75 10.90
CA GLY A 71 -10.20 3.95 9.71
C GLY A 71 -10.86 2.66 9.24
N ASN A 72 -11.55 2.71 8.09
CA ASN A 72 -12.32 1.58 7.58
C ASN A 72 -11.46 0.52 6.85
N LEU A 73 -10.28 0.89 6.37
CA LEU A 73 -9.41 0.05 5.54
C LEU A 73 -7.95 0.50 5.70
N LEU A 74 -7.00 -0.45 5.65
CA LEU A 74 -5.57 -0.21 5.85
C LEU A 74 -5.29 0.45 7.21
N GLY A 75 -4.40 1.44 7.26
CA GLY A 75 -3.93 2.04 8.48
C GLY A 75 -2.99 3.22 8.21
N PRO A 76 -2.64 3.97 9.27
CA PRO A 76 -1.70 5.09 9.17
C PRO A 76 -0.27 4.60 8.89
N ALA A 77 0.62 5.55 8.61
CA ALA A 77 2.05 5.38 8.68
C ALA A 77 2.55 5.86 10.05
N VAL A 78 2.88 4.94 10.96
CA VAL A 78 3.43 5.25 12.28
C VAL A 78 4.87 5.72 12.12
N LYS A 79 5.15 6.98 12.49
CA LYS A 79 6.48 7.56 12.41
C LYS A 79 7.27 7.30 13.69
N LEU A 80 8.44 6.72 13.56
CA LEU A 80 9.36 6.39 14.64
C LEU A 80 10.72 7.05 14.42
N GLN A 81 11.49 7.21 15.50
CA GLN A 81 12.84 7.76 15.45
C GLN A 81 13.79 6.83 16.18
N ARG A 82 14.92 6.51 15.56
CA ARG A 82 15.97 5.70 16.19
C ARG A 82 16.43 6.33 17.50
N GLY A 83 16.64 5.50 18.52
CA GLY A 83 17.05 5.91 19.87
C GLY A 83 15.94 6.54 20.71
N LYS A 84 14.70 6.64 20.21
CA LYS A 84 13.56 7.17 20.97
C LYS A 84 12.52 6.08 21.21
N ALA A 85 12.11 5.96 22.47
CA ALA A 85 11.01 5.10 22.85
C ALA A 85 9.67 5.75 22.51
N VAL A 86 8.67 4.97 22.11
CA VAL A 86 7.27 5.42 22.00
C VAL A 86 6.34 4.41 22.63
N THR A 87 5.22 4.85 23.22
CA THR A 87 4.16 3.94 23.68
C THR A 87 3.02 3.91 22.68
N VAL A 88 2.62 2.72 22.24
CA VAL A 88 1.44 2.54 21.38
C VAL A 88 0.31 1.92 22.20
N ASP A 89 -0.81 2.63 22.25
CA ASP A 89 -2.07 2.16 22.83
C ASP A 89 -2.94 1.56 21.72
N ILE A 90 -3.12 0.24 21.77
CA ILE A 90 -3.83 -0.54 20.75
C ILE A 90 -5.19 -0.96 21.31
N TYR A 91 -6.27 -0.52 20.67
CA TYR A 91 -7.64 -0.83 21.05
C TYR A 91 -8.25 -1.77 20.00
N ASN A 92 -8.67 -2.96 20.40
CA ASN A 92 -9.37 -3.88 19.51
C ASN A 92 -10.88 -3.68 19.63
N GLN A 93 -11.50 -3.05 18.62
CA GLN A 93 -12.96 -2.90 18.50
C GLN A 93 -13.59 -3.93 17.57
N LEU A 94 -12.82 -4.89 17.06
CA LEU A 94 -13.38 -6.05 16.37
C LEU A 94 -14.12 -6.95 17.37
N THR A 95 -14.96 -7.83 16.83
CA THR A 95 -15.66 -8.87 17.59
C THR A 95 -14.85 -10.15 17.75
N GLU A 96 -13.62 -10.19 17.23
CA GLU A 96 -12.69 -11.32 17.36
C GLU A 96 -11.32 -10.89 17.89
N GLU A 97 -10.59 -11.84 18.46
CA GLU A 97 -9.21 -11.63 18.88
C GLU A 97 -8.33 -11.26 17.69
N THR A 98 -7.33 -10.43 17.97
CA THR A 98 -6.28 -10.11 17.02
C THR A 98 -4.96 -9.90 17.76
N THR A 99 -3.88 -9.76 17.01
CA THR A 99 -2.59 -9.29 17.50
C THR A 99 -2.14 -8.14 16.59
N LEU A 100 -1.07 -7.43 16.94
CA LEU A 100 -0.50 -6.40 16.08
C LEU A 100 1.01 -6.57 16.07
N HIS A 101 1.52 -7.11 14.96
CA HIS A 101 2.93 -7.37 14.75
C HIS A 101 3.59 -6.22 13.98
N TRP A 102 4.81 -5.87 14.39
CA TRP A 102 5.63 -4.80 13.79
C TRP A 102 6.65 -5.42 12.83
N HIS A 103 6.20 -5.80 11.64
CA HIS A 103 7.03 -6.48 10.66
C HIS A 103 8.23 -5.64 10.23
N GLY A 104 9.42 -6.17 10.50
CA GLY A 104 10.71 -5.54 10.21
C GLY A 104 11.24 -4.68 11.35
N LEU A 105 10.50 -4.53 12.46
CA LEU A 105 10.98 -3.81 13.64
C LEU A 105 11.75 -4.77 14.58
N GLU A 106 12.95 -4.39 14.97
CA GLU A 106 13.82 -5.12 15.88
C GLU A 106 13.42 -4.85 17.34
N VAL A 107 12.51 -5.66 17.87
CA VAL A 107 11.98 -5.51 19.24
C VAL A 107 11.94 -6.83 20.02
N PRO A 108 11.89 -6.78 21.36
CA PRO A 108 11.72 -7.98 22.17
C PRO A 108 10.41 -8.72 21.89
N GLY A 109 10.39 -10.05 22.09
CA GLY A 109 9.22 -10.89 21.83
C GLY A 109 7.95 -10.49 22.59
N GLU A 110 8.10 -9.86 23.76
CA GLU A 110 7.00 -9.38 24.59
C GLU A 110 6.14 -8.30 23.90
N VAL A 111 6.75 -7.53 23.00
CA VAL A 111 6.11 -6.44 22.24
C VAL A 111 6.08 -6.68 20.73
N ASP A 112 6.66 -7.79 20.26
CA ASP A 112 6.69 -8.20 18.86
C ASP A 112 5.29 -8.35 18.26
N GLY A 113 4.32 -8.85 19.04
CA GLY A 113 2.94 -8.97 18.59
C GLY A 113 2.63 -10.18 17.71
N GLY A 114 3.49 -11.21 17.75
CA GLY A 114 3.20 -12.54 17.22
C GLY A 114 1.94 -13.20 17.81
N PRO A 115 1.67 -14.49 17.51
CA PRO A 115 0.38 -15.14 17.79
C PRO A 115 0.02 -15.26 19.29
N GLN A 116 1.01 -15.16 20.19
CA GLN A 116 0.80 -15.12 21.64
C GLN A 116 0.40 -13.72 22.15
N GLY A 117 0.56 -12.70 21.31
CA GLY A 117 0.31 -11.29 21.60
C GLY A 117 -1.17 -10.88 21.56
N ILE A 118 -2.07 -11.73 22.08
CA ILE A 118 -3.52 -11.55 21.97
C ILE A 118 -3.98 -10.21 22.53
N ILE A 119 -4.89 -9.58 21.80
CA ILE A 119 -5.68 -8.41 22.20
C ILE A 119 -7.17 -8.83 22.11
N PRO A 120 -7.87 -8.99 23.24
CA PRO A 120 -9.24 -9.49 23.23
C PRO A 120 -10.22 -8.50 22.57
N PRO A 121 -11.38 -8.96 22.07
CA PRO A 121 -12.45 -8.09 21.58
C PRO A 121 -12.86 -7.05 22.62
N GLY A 122 -12.96 -5.77 22.24
CA GLY A 122 -13.21 -4.64 23.14
C GLY A 122 -12.03 -4.30 24.06
N GLY A 123 -10.91 -5.01 23.95
CA GLY A 123 -9.75 -4.89 24.81
C GLY A 123 -8.78 -3.79 24.39
N LYS A 124 -7.83 -3.52 25.29
CA LYS A 124 -6.70 -2.62 25.07
C LYS A 124 -5.40 -3.33 25.44
N ARG A 125 -4.35 -3.15 24.62
CA ARG A 125 -2.97 -3.51 24.95
C ARG A 125 -2.07 -2.30 24.69
N SER A 126 -1.13 -2.05 25.60
CA SER A 126 -0.11 -1.01 25.42
C SER A 126 1.25 -1.67 25.25
N VAL A 127 2.03 -1.22 24.29
CA VAL A 127 3.43 -1.67 24.07
C VAL A 127 4.35 -0.46 24.00
N THR A 128 5.57 -0.60 24.49
CA THR A 128 6.63 0.41 24.32
C THR A 128 7.62 -0.10 23.29
N LEU A 129 7.81 0.67 22.22
CA LEU A 129 8.76 0.37 21.16
C LEU A 129 10.02 1.20 21.41
N ASN A 130 11.10 0.52 21.79
CA ASN A 130 12.43 1.13 21.91
C ASN A 130 13.18 0.90 20.61
N VAL A 131 13.07 1.85 19.68
CA VAL A 131 13.58 1.67 18.32
C VAL A 131 15.09 1.86 18.27
N ASP A 132 15.84 0.83 17.86
CA ASP A 132 17.29 0.91 17.69
C ASP A 132 17.77 0.18 16.41
N GLN A 133 17.17 0.55 15.28
CA GLN A 133 17.60 0.10 13.97
C GLN A 133 17.71 1.29 13.01
N PRO A 134 18.41 1.16 11.86
CA PRO A 134 18.52 2.21 10.85
C PRO A 134 17.16 2.68 10.31
N ALA A 135 17.16 3.85 9.66
CA ALA A 135 16.00 4.35 8.95
C ALA A 135 15.53 3.37 7.87
N ALA A 136 14.24 3.04 7.90
CA ALA A 136 13.62 2.06 7.02
C ALA A 136 12.11 2.30 6.90
N THR A 137 11.52 1.78 5.83
CA THR A 137 10.07 1.56 5.74
C THR A 137 9.76 0.14 6.20
N CYS A 138 9.24 0.01 7.40
CA CYS A 138 8.66 -1.21 7.95
C CYS A 138 7.13 -1.15 7.82
N TRP A 139 6.43 -2.15 8.34
CA TRP A 139 4.97 -2.18 8.32
C TRP A 139 4.41 -2.93 9.52
N PHE A 140 3.11 -2.85 9.73
CA PHE A 140 2.45 -3.58 10.81
C PHE A 140 1.15 -4.22 10.34
N HIS A 141 0.87 -5.40 10.86
CA HIS A 141 -0.26 -6.23 10.43
C HIS A 141 -0.65 -7.23 11.53
N PRO A 142 -1.82 -7.87 11.46
CA PRO A 142 -2.22 -8.86 12.44
C PRO A 142 -1.41 -10.14 12.30
N HIS A 143 -1.21 -10.86 13.40
CA HIS A 143 -0.52 -12.16 13.43
C HIS A 143 -1.33 -13.23 14.19
N GLN A 144 -2.66 -13.10 14.18
CA GLN A 144 -3.58 -14.02 14.87
C GLN A 144 -3.37 -15.46 14.40
N HIS A 145 -3.20 -16.38 15.37
CA HIS A 145 -2.97 -17.79 15.10
C HIS A 145 -4.04 -18.39 14.17
N GLY A 146 -3.60 -18.93 13.03
CA GLY A 146 -4.45 -19.54 12.01
C GLY A 146 -5.36 -18.57 11.23
N LYS A 147 -5.30 -17.26 11.52
CA LYS A 147 -6.20 -16.26 10.92
C LYS A 147 -5.50 -15.04 10.31
N THR A 148 -4.17 -14.93 10.38
CA THR A 148 -3.38 -13.84 9.76
C THR A 148 -3.85 -13.50 8.35
N GLY A 149 -3.95 -14.50 7.47
CA GLY A 149 -4.36 -14.30 6.08
C GLY A 149 -5.74 -13.65 5.95
N ARG A 150 -6.72 -14.09 6.75
CA ARG A 150 -8.07 -13.49 6.75
C ARG A 150 -8.05 -12.05 7.26
N GLN A 151 -7.36 -11.80 8.38
CA GLN A 151 -7.37 -10.47 8.99
C GLN A 151 -6.68 -9.43 8.11
N VAL A 152 -5.59 -9.80 7.41
CA VAL A 152 -4.96 -8.97 6.36
C VAL A 152 -5.89 -8.81 5.15
N ALA A 153 -6.50 -9.89 4.66
CA ALA A 153 -7.42 -9.84 3.52
C ALA A 153 -8.63 -8.93 3.79
N MET A 154 -9.13 -8.89 5.02
CA MET A 154 -10.20 -7.97 5.43
C MET A 154 -9.78 -6.50 5.43
N GLY A 155 -8.48 -6.20 5.50
CA GLY A 155 -7.95 -4.85 5.29
C GLY A 155 -6.89 -4.37 6.27
N LEU A 156 -6.54 -5.15 7.29
CA LEU A 156 -5.60 -4.70 8.33
C LEU A 156 -4.15 -4.73 7.86
N ALA A 157 -3.62 -3.57 7.49
CA ALA A 157 -2.20 -3.30 7.33
C ALA A 157 -1.94 -1.80 7.51
N GLY A 158 -0.85 -1.42 8.16
CA GLY A 158 -0.36 -0.04 8.21
C GLY A 158 1.15 0.00 8.05
N LEU A 159 1.71 1.21 7.95
CA LEU A 159 3.15 1.39 7.71
C LEU A 159 3.88 1.83 8.97
N VAL A 160 5.19 1.62 8.97
CA VAL A 160 6.12 2.19 9.95
C VAL A 160 7.21 2.93 9.18
N VAL A 161 7.42 4.19 9.51
CA VAL A 161 8.48 5.02 8.92
C VAL A 161 9.48 5.33 10.01
N ILE A 162 10.64 4.68 9.95
CA ILE A 162 11.75 4.92 10.88
C ILE A 162 12.66 5.98 10.27
N GLU A 163 12.96 7.04 11.02
CA GLU A 163 13.98 8.01 10.67
C GLU A 163 15.16 7.96 11.63
N ASP A 164 16.33 8.31 11.12
CA ASP A 164 17.56 8.54 11.86
C ASP A 164 18.30 9.79 11.34
N ASP A 165 19.40 10.14 11.99
CA ASP A 165 20.19 11.32 11.63
C ASP A 165 20.92 11.18 10.29
N GLU A 166 21.10 9.97 9.77
CA GLU A 166 21.82 9.70 8.52
C GLU A 166 20.91 10.02 7.32
N ILE A 167 19.69 9.48 7.30
CA ILE A 167 18.77 9.67 6.18
C ILE A 167 18.36 11.13 6.00
N LEU A 168 18.26 11.89 7.09
CA LEU A 168 17.85 13.30 7.07
C LEU A 168 18.91 14.21 6.42
N LYS A 169 20.18 13.77 6.33
CA LYS A 169 21.27 14.51 5.68
C LYS A 169 21.33 14.31 4.17
N LEU A 170 20.70 13.25 3.66
CA LEU A 170 20.77 12.89 2.23
C LEU A 170 19.88 13.75 1.32
N MET A 171 19.05 14.63 1.89
CA MET A 171 18.17 15.54 1.14
C MET A 171 17.27 14.82 0.11
N LEU A 172 16.89 13.58 0.41
CA LEU A 172 15.92 12.81 -0.38
C LEU A 172 14.56 13.53 -0.44
N PRO A 173 13.72 13.21 -1.44
CA PRO A 173 12.30 13.56 -1.39
C PRO A 173 11.71 13.11 -0.04
N LYS A 174 10.96 14.02 0.59
CA LYS A 174 10.57 13.92 2.02
C LYS A 174 9.27 14.64 2.34
N GLN A 175 8.58 15.20 1.35
CA GLN A 175 7.25 15.78 1.52
C GLN A 175 6.23 14.66 1.39
N TRP A 176 5.82 14.14 2.54
CA TRP A 176 4.87 13.03 2.66
C TRP A 176 3.58 13.31 1.87
N GLY A 177 3.21 12.40 0.99
CA GLY A 177 2.02 12.54 0.13
C GLY A 177 2.18 13.50 -1.05
N ILE A 178 3.39 14.01 -1.30
CA ILE A 178 3.70 14.86 -2.45
C ILE A 178 4.83 14.23 -3.27
N ASP A 179 6.05 14.21 -2.74
CA ASP A 179 7.24 13.66 -3.38
C ASP A 179 7.84 12.46 -2.62
N ASP A 180 7.31 12.14 -1.43
CA ASP A 180 7.59 10.92 -0.67
C ASP A 180 6.26 10.21 -0.38
N VAL A 181 6.01 9.09 -1.06
CA VAL A 181 4.68 8.51 -1.18
C VAL A 181 4.70 7.03 -0.83
N PRO A 182 3.87 6.58 0.13
CA PRO A 182 3.67 5.15 0.35
C PRO A 182 2.83 4.53 -0.76
N VAL A 183 3.20 3.33 -1.20
CA VAL A 183 2.49 2.58 -2.23
C VAL A 183 2.32 1.13 -1.75
N ILE A 184 1.24 0.90 -1.01
CA ILE A 184 0.82 -0.42 -0.54
C ILE A 184 -0.02 -1.07 -1.64
N VAL A 185 0.51 -2.11 -2.26
CA VAL A 185 -0.16 -2.84 -3.33
C VAL A 185 -0.68 -4.17 -2.82
N GLN A 186 -1.97 -4.43 -3.04
CA GLN A 186 -2.64 -5.64 -2.60
C GLN A 186 -3.62 -6.10 -3.66
N ASP A 187 -3.76 -7.40 -3.87
CA ASP A 187 -4.89 -7.95 -4.60
C ASP A 187 -6.01 -8.41 -3.65
N LYS A 188 -7.26 -8.35 -4.14
CA LYS A 188 -8.43 -8.90 -3.47
C LYS A 188 -9.36 -9.58 -4.45
N LYS A 189 -10.10 -10.57 -3.96
CA LYS A 189 -11.22 -11.20 -4.65
C LYS A 189 -12.53 -10.78 -3.97
N PHE A 190 -13.53 -10.45 -4.77
CA PHE A 190 -14.85 -10.06 -4.28
C PHE A 190 -15.93 -11.01 -4.82
N ASN A 191 -16.96 -11.27 -4.02
CA ASN A 191 -18.12 -12.05 -4.46
C ASN A 191 -19.12 -11.18 -5.25
N ALA A 192 -20.21 -11.79 -5.73
CA ALA A 192 -21.24 -11.10 -6.51
C ALA A 192 -21.89 -9.91 -5.75
N ASP A 193 -21.97 -10.02 -4.41
CA ASP A 193 -22.53 -8.99 -3.52
C ASP A 193 -21.51 -7.87 -3.21
N GLY A 194 -20.27 -7.99 -3.70
CA GLY A 194 -19.19 -7.03 -3.48
C GLY A 194 -18.43 -7.20 -2.16
N GLN A 195 -18.70 -8.26 -1.39
CA GLN A 195 -17.94 -8.55 -0.16
C GLN A 195 -16.62 -9.24 -0.49
N ILE A 196 -15.62 -9.08 0.39
CA ILE A 196 -14.33 -9.78 0.27
C ILE A 196 -14.56 -11.29 0.39
N ASP A 197 -14.16 -12.04 -0.62
CA ASP A 197 -14.34 -13.49 -0.72
C ASP A 197 -13.06 -14.22 -0.24
N TYR A 198 -12.85 -14.20 1.08
CA TYR A 198 -11.75 -14.94 1.70
C TYR A 198 -12.21 -16.31 2.18
N GLN A 199 -11.47 -17.35 1.80
CA GLN A 199 -11.60 -18.71 2.33
C GLN A 199 -10.20 -19.30 2.54
N LEU A 200 -10.07 -20.14 3.56
CA LEU A 200 -8.89 -20.99 3.77
C LEU A 200 -9.31 -22.45 3.59
N ASP A 201 -9.37 -22.87 2.33
CA ASP A 201 -9.65 -24.23 1.87
C ASP A 201 -8.38 -24.94 1.38
N VAL A 202 -8.51 -26.17 0.88
CA VAL A 202 -7.37 -26.98 0.40
C VAL A 202 -6.57 -26.26 -0.70
N MET A 203 -7.26 -25.57 -1.62
CA MET A 203 -6.60 -24.90 -2.73
C MET A 203 -5.83 -23.68 -2.25
N THR A 204 -6.50 -22.78 -1.53
CA THR A 204 -5.91 -21.55 -0.99
C THR A 204 -4.83 -21.82 0.07
N ALA A 205 -4.90 -22.94 0.79
CA ALA A 205 -3.82 -23.39 1.66
C ALA A 205 -2.58 -23.87 0.88
N ALA A 206 -2.75 -24.41 -0.33
CA ALA A 206 -1.67 -24.91 -1.16
C ALA A 206 -1.00 -23.82 -2.02
N VAL A 207 -1.79 -22.93 -2.64
CA VAL A 207 -1.29 -21.92 -3.59
C VAL A 207 -1.42 -20.48 -3.09
N GLY A 208 -2.02 -20.30 -1.91
CA GLY A 208 -2.29 -18.99 -1.33
C GLY A 208 -3.61 -18.36 -1.80
N TRP A 209 -4.06 -17.33 -1.09
CA TRP A 209 -5.22 -16.53 -1.47
C TRP A 209 -4.78 -15.36 -2.35
N PHE A 210 -5.40 -15.26 -3.53
CA PHE A 210 -5.17 -14.19 -4.51
C PHE A 210 -6.48 -13.85 -5.23
N GLY A 211 -6.54 -12.68 -5.83
CA GLY A 211 -7.72 -12.17 -6.52
C GLY A 211 -7.43 -11.55 -7.87
N ASP A 212 -8.49 -10.99 -8.46
CA ASP A 212 -8.52 -10.34 -9.76
C ASP A 212 -8.58 -8.81 -9.67
N THR A 213 -8.73 -8.24 -8.47
CA THR A 213 -8.82 -6.80 -8.24
C THR A 213 -7.58 -6.30 -7.53
N LEU A 214 -6.76 -5.51 -8.21
CA LEU A 214 -5.57 -4.87 -7.62
C LEU A 214 -5.95 -3.52 -6.99
N LEU A 215 -5.46 -3.29 -5.78
CA LEU A 215 -5.63 -2.08 -5.00
C LEU A 215 -4.26 -1.43 -4.76
N THR A 216 -4.25 -0.10 -4.77
CA THR A 216 -3.10 0.73 -4.40
C THR A 216 -3.55 1.72 -3.33
N ASN A 217 -3.04 1.56 -2.12
CA ASN A 217 -3.53 2.24 -0.91
C ASN A 217 -5.06 2.11 -0.75
N GLY A 218 -5.61 0.96 -1.11
CA GLY A 218 -7.05 0.68 -1.03
C GLY A 218 -7.90 1.20 -2.19
N ALA A 219 -7.34 1.98 -3.13
CA ALA A 219 -8.05 2.46 -4.32
C ALA A 219 -7.76 1.57 -5.54
N ILE A 220 -8.75 1.43 -6.44
CA ILE A 220 -8.55 0.77 -7.74
C ILE A 220 -7.93 1.79 -8.70
N TYR A 221 -6.71 1.49 -9.16
CA TYR A 221 -5.95 2.27 -10.15
C TYR A 221 -6.01 3.80 -9.94
N PRO A 222 -5.50 4.31 -8.80
CA PRO A 222 -5.49 5.74 -8.54
C PRO A 222 -4.46 6.49 -9.40
N GLN A 223 -4.56 7.82 -9.38
CA GLN A 223 -3.54 8.74 -9.89
C GLN A 223 -2.88 9.52 -8.75
N HIS A 224 -1.59 9.84 -8.90
CA HIS A 224 -0.84 10.68 -7.97
C HIS A 224 -0.22 11.87 -8.71
N ALA A 225 -0.47 13.08 -8.23
CA ALA A 225 0.10 14.30 -8.80
C ALA A 225 1.46 14.57 -8.15
N ALA A 226 2.55 14.28 -8.86
CA ALA A 226 3.91 14.48 -8.38
C ALA A 226 4.53 15.77 -8.94
N PRO A 227 5.36 16.48 -8.17
CA PRO A 227 6.14 17.61 -8.68
C PRO A 227 7.21 17.12 -9.67
N ARG A 228 7.60 17.99 -10.61
CA ARG A 228 8.71 17.73 -11.52
C ARG A 228 10.02 17.56 -10.73
N GLY A 229 10.80 16.53 -11.05
CA GLY A 229 12.02 16.16 -10.33
C GLY A 229 12.01 14.69 -9.91
N TRP A 230 12.47 14.41 -8.69
CA TRP A 230 12.48 13.05 -8.13
C TRP A 230 11.25 12.79 -7.28
N LEU A 231 10.56 11.70 -7.59
CA LEU A 231 9.50 11.12 -6.78
C LEU A 231 10.04 9.88 -6.06
N ARG A 232 9.92 9.84 -4.73
CA ARG A 232 10.23 8.68 -3.90
C ARG A 232 8.96 7.88 -3.64
N LEU A 233 9.01 6.59 -3.98
CA LEU A 233 7.94 5.64 -3.72
C LEU A 233 8.41 4.62 -2.68
N ARG A 234 7.65 4.47 -1.59
CA ARG A 234 7.87 3.42 -0.58
C ARG A 234 6.94 2.26 -0.89
N LEU A 235 7.44 1.32 -1.68
CA LEU A 235 6.67 0.20 -2.19
C LEU A 235 6.53 -0.88 -1.11
N LEU A 236 5.31 -1.36 -0.89
CA LEU A 236 5.03 -2.54 -0.07
C LEU A 236 4.17 -3.50 -0.90
N ASN A 237 4.64 -4.73 -1.07
CA ASN A 237 3.77 -5.82 -1.51
C ASN A 237 2.99 -6.35 -0.30
N GLY A 238 1.77 -5.86 -0.10
CA GLY A 238 0.88 -6.28 0.98
C GLY A 238 -0.05 -7.43 0.58
N CYS A 239 0.20 -8.12 -0.53
CA CYS A 239 -0.63 -9.26 -0.95
C CYS A 239 -0.44 -10.45 0.00
N ASN A 240 -1.48 -11.26 0.16
CA ASN A 240 -1.38 -12.49 0.96
C ASN A 240 -0.40 -13.50 0.34
N ALA A 241 -0.45 -13.67 -0.98
CA ALA A 241 0.30 -14.73 -1.66
C ALA A 241 0.88 -14.35 -3.04
N ARG A 242 0.48 -13.20 -3.58
CA ARG A 242 0.93 -12.75 -4.91
C ARG A 242 2.27 -12.03 -4.82
N SER A 243 3.31 -12.58 -5.44
CA SER A 243 4.53 -11.83 -5.75
C SER A 243 4.24 -10.78 -6.83
N LEU A 244 4.90 -9.62 -6.75
CA LEU A 244 4.76 -8.53 -7.71
C LEU A 244 6.09 -8.30 -8.44
N ASN A 245 6.04 -7.64 -9.59
CA ASN A 245 7.20 -7.13 -10.30
C ASN A 245 6.86 -5.72 -10.83
N PHE A 246 7.46 -4.69 -10.22
CA PHE A 246 7.16 -3.29 -10.54
C PHE A 246 8.01 -2.80 -11.71
N ALA A 247 7.37 -2.07 -12.63
CA ALA A 247 8.02 -1.37 -13.73
C ALA A 247 7.21 -0.12 -14.08
N THR A 248 7.76 0.74 -14.92
CA THR A 248 7.06 1.93 -15.44
C THR A 248 6.52 1.66 -16.85
N SER A 249 5.39 2.24 -17.20
CA SER A 249 4.71 1.95 -18.48
C SER A 249 5.48 2.42 -19.71
N ASP A 250 6.39 3.39 -19.54
CA ASP A 250 7.26 3.93 -20.59
C ASP A 250 8.71 3.45 -20.47
N ASN A 251 8.97 2.47 -19.58
CA ASN A 251 10.28 1.88 -19.32
C ASN A 251 11.33 2.86 -18.76
N ARG A 252 10.92 4.01 -18.18
CA ARG A 252 11.85 4.84 -17.38
C ARG A 252 12.35 4.04 -16.16
N PRO A 253 13.63 4.17 -15.80
CA PRO A 253 14.22 3.34 -14.75
C PRO A 253 13.68 3.68 -13.35
N LEU A 254 13.74 2.68 -12.46
CA LEU A 254 13.61 2.86 -11.03
C LEU A 254 15.00 2.84 -10.40
N TYR A 255 15.25 3.71 -9.43
CA TYR A 255 16.49 3.75 -8.66
C TYR A 255 16.22 3.27 -7.25
N VAL A 256 16.53 2.00 -6.95
CA VAL A 256 16.35 1.41 -5.63
C VAL A 256 17.33 2.03 -4.65
N ILE A 257 16.84 2.61 -3.57
CA ILE A 257 17.64 3.27 -2.53
C ILE A 257 17.55 2.57 -1.17
N ALA A 258 16.55 1.73 -0.94
CA ALA A 258 16.37 0.99 0.30
C ALA A 258 15.66 -0.35 0.07
N SER A 259 15.91 -1.31 0.95
CA SER A 259 15.18 -2.57 1.07
C SER A 259 14.46 -2.65 2.44
N ASP A 260 14.06 -3.85 2.88
CA ASP A 260 13.31 -4.07 4.11
C ASP A 260 13.88 -3.39 5.36
N GLY A 261 15.20 -3.45 5.52
CA GLY A 261 15.92 -3.03 6.72
C GLY A 261 16.54 -1.63 6.63
N GLY A 262 16.39 -0.94 5.50
CA GLY A 262 16.89 0.44 5.34
C GLY A 262 17.67 0.66 4.05
N LEU A 263 18.47 1.73 4.05
CA LEU A 263 19.19 2.22 2.87
C LEU A 263 20.20 1.20 2.32
N LEU A 264 20.30 1.16 1.00
CA LEU A 264 21.41 0.54 0.30
C LEU A 264 22.67 1.43 0.40
N PRO A 265 23.88 0.88 0.21
CA PRO A 265 25.11 1.68 0.19
C PRO A 265 25.11 2.77 -0.88
N GLU A 266 24.49 2.49 -2.03
CA GLU A 266 24.27 3.44 -3.12
C GLU A 266 23.06 3.00 -3.97
N PRO A 267 22.45 3.91 -4.77
CA PRO A 267 21.28 3.57 -5.58
C PRO A 267 21.57 2.50 -6.63
N VAL A 268 20.68 1.50 -6.74
CA VAL A 268 20.74 0.46 -7.77
C VAL A 268 19.68 0.73 -8.83
N LYS A 269 20.11 1.01 -10.05
CA LYS A 269 19.21 1.24 -11.19
C LYS A 269 18.65 -0.08 -11.71
N VAL A 270 17.33 -0.16 -11.85
CA VAL A 270 16.62 -1.32 -12.40
C VAL A 270 15.54 -0.89 -13.40
N ASN A 271 15.20 -1.80 -14.33
CA ASN A 271 14.06 -1.62 -15.24
C ASN A 271 12.79 -2.29 -14.70
N GLU A 272 12.98 -3.33 -13.90
CA GLU A 272 11.91 -4.08 -13.23
C GLU A 272 12.38 -4.44 -11.81
N LEU A 273 11.45 -4.54 -10.88
CA LEU A 273 11.74 -4.78 -9.47
C LEU A 273 10.77 -5.84 -8.91
N PRO A 274 11.22 -7.11 -8.83
CA PRO A 274 10.50 -8.16 -8.12
C PRO A 274 10.36 -7.82 -6.64
N VAL A 275 9.17 -8.00 -6.08
CA VAL A 275 8.87 -7.76 -4.66
C VAL A 275 7.97 -8.90 -4.14
N LEU A 276 8.48 -9.67 -3.19
CA LEU A 276 7.77 -10.76 -2.54
C LEU A 276 6.80 -10.24 -1.47
N MET A 277 5.90 -11.11 -1.00
CA MET A 277 4.88 -10.73 -0.03
C MET A 277 5.51 -10.27 1.29
N GLY A 278 5.18 -9.05 1.72
CA GLY A 278 5.71 -8.41 2.92
C GLY A 278 7.02 -7.66 2.73
N GLU A 279 7.67 -7.76 1.55
CA GLU A 279 8.88 -7.00 1.25
C GLU A 279 8.56 -5.52 0.96
N ARG A 280 9.53 -4.67 1.29
CA ARG A 280 9.53 -3.26 0.95
C ARG A 280 10.78 -2.88 0.17
N PHE A 281 10.58 -1.99 -0.78
CA PHE A 281 11.66 -1.28 -1.43
C PHE A 281 11.29 0.20 -1.53
N GLU A 282 12.29 1.05 -1.36
CA GLU A 282 12.14 2.46 -1.66
C GLU A 282 12.87 2.78 -2.95
N VAL A 283 12.17 3.44 -3.87
CA VAL A 283 12.71 3.78 -5.19
C VAL A 283 12.54 5.26 -5.48
N LEU A 284 13.50 5.83 -6.20
CA LEU A 284 13.34 7.11 -6.88
C LEU A 284 12.96 6.88 -8.34
N VAL A 285 12.05 7.70 -8.84
CA VAL A 285 11.64 7.76 -10.25
C VAL A 285 11.55 9.21 -10.70
N GLU A 286 11.99 9.49 -11.92
CA GLU A 286 11.98 10.83 -12.48
C GLU A 286 10.57 11.22 -12.95
N VAL A 287 10.18 12.48 -12.73
CA VAL A 287 8.94 13.11 -13.20
C VAL A 287 9.30 14.34 -14.02
N ASN A 288 8.81 14.41 -15.27
CA ASN A 288 9.19 15.40 -16.28
C ASN A 288 8.12 16.47 -16.49
#